data_AF-A0A2G6UJS1-F1
#
_entry.id   AF-A0A2G6UJS1-F1
#
_cell.length_a   1.000
_cell.length_b   1.000
_cell.length_c   1.000
_cell.angle_alpha   90.00
_cell.angle_beta   90.00
_cell.angle_gamma   90.00
#
_symmetry.space_group_name_H-M   'P 1'
#
loop_
_entity.id
_entity.type
_entity.pdbx_description
1 polymer ?
#
loop_
_entity_poly.entity_id
_entity_poly.type
_entity_poly.pdbx_seq_one_letter_code
_entity_poly.pdbx_strand_id
1 'polypeptide(L)' 'MDSSLIFLVFTLLIFGGLAYLIMRFFNRWTMKSQYKTVWNALIFIGSFALLLLIAFVIFMMNVNLGR' A
#
# COMPACT_ATOMS: atom_id res chain seq x y z
N MET A 1 8.97 -0.42 -23.46
CA MET A 1 8.44 0.14 -22.19
C MET A 1 9.53 1.00 -21.60
N ASP A 2 9.23 2.25 -21.28
CA ASP A 2 10.21 3.14 -20.64
C ASP A 2 10.61 2.58 -19.27
N SER A 3 11.90 2.65 -18.94
CA SER A 3 12.43 2.15 -17.67
C SER A 3 11.75 2.76 -16.45
N SER A 4 11.26 4.01 -16.57
CA SER A 4 10.47 4.70 -15.56
C SER A 4 9.12 4.03 -15.30
N LEU A 5 8.44 3.57 -16.35
CA LEU A 5 7.17 2.85 -16.22
C LEU A 5 7.37 1.48 -15.58
N ILE A 6 8.45 0.77 -15.94
CA ILE A 6 8.79 -0.53 -15.34
C ILE A 6 9.05 -0.35 -13.84
N PHE A 7 9.84 0.66 -13.47
CA PHE A 7 10.11 0.99 -12.08
C PHE A 7 8.83 1.28 -11.29
N LEU A 8 7.96 2.13 -11.84
CA LEU A 8 6.69 2.48 -11.22
C LEU A 8 5.78 1.26 -11.03
N VAL A 9 5.64 0.40 -12.03
CA VAL A 9 4.86 -0.84 -11.92
C VAL A 9 5.43 -1.77 -10.85
N PHE A 10 6.76 -1.88 -10.77
CA PHE A 10 7.42 -2.71 -9.77
C PHE A 10 7.17 -2.18 -8.35
N THR A 11 7.28 -0.87 -8.13
CA THR A 11 6.96 -0.23 -6.85
C THR A 11 5.50 -0.44 -6.46
N LEU A 12 4.57 -0.25 -7.40
CA LEU A 12 3.14 -0.49 -7.17
C LEU A 12 2.85 -1.95 -6.81
N LEU A 13 3.54 -2.91 -7.45
CA LEU A 13 3.42 -4.33 -7.13
C LEU A 13 3.88 -4.63 -5.70
N ILE A 14 4.99 -4.04 -5.26
CA ILE A 14 5.49 -4.21 -3.88
C ILE A 14 4.48 -3.64 -2.88
N PHE A 15 4.00 -2.41 -3.09
CA PHE A 15 3.04 -1.79 -2.18
C PHE A 15 1.68 -2.50 -2.19
N GLY A 16 1.21 -2.94 -3.36
CA GLY A 16 0.01 -3.76 -3.49
C GLY A 16 0.15 -5.09 -2.76
N GLY A 17 1.31 -5.75 -2.89
CA GLY A 17 1.62 -6.99 -2.18
C GLY A 17 1.64 -6.82 -0.67
N LEU A 18 2.28 -5.76 -0.16
CA LEU A 18 2.30 -5.43 1.26
C LEU A 18 0.90 -5.11 1.79
N ALA A 19 0.13 -4.28 1.07
CA ALA A 19 -1.25 -3.98 1.42
C ALA A 19 -2.14 -5.23 1.44
N TYR A 20 -1.91 -6.16 0.50
CA TYR A 20 -2.60 -7.46 0.48
C TYR A 20 -2.25 -8.34 1.69
N LEU A 21 -0.96 -8.38 2.10
CA LEU A 21 -0.56 -9.11 3.31
C LEU A 21 -1.24 -8.53 4.56
N ILE A 22 -1.31 -7.20 4.66
CA ILE A 22 -2.02 -6.52 5.76
C ILE A 22 -3.51 -6.88 5.70
N MET A 23 -4.16 -6.75 4.55
CA MET A 23 -5.56 -7.17 4.36
C MET A 23 -5.78 -8.62 4.79
N ARG A 24 -4.88 -9.54 4.41
CA ARG A 24 -4.98 -10.97 4.75
C ARG A 24 -4.87 -11.21 6.26
N PHE A 25 -4.06 -10.42 6.96
CA PHE A 25 -3.96 -10.49 8.42
C PHE A 25 -5.28 -10.09 9.08
N PHE A 26 -5.87 -8.97 8.65
CA PHE A 26 -7.16 -8.49 9.15
C PHE A 26 -8.36 -9.30 8.64
N ASN A 27 -8.23 -10.06 7.54
CA ASN A 27 -9.29 -10.92 7.02
C ASN A 27 -9.78 -11.96 8.05
N ARG A 28 -8.89 -12.41 8.94
CA ARG A 28 -9.27 -13.30 10.06
C ARG A 28 -10.29 -12.65 11.01
N TRP A 29 -10.27 -11.33 11.11
CA TRP A 29 -11.11 -10.54 11.99
C TRP A 29 -12.42 -10.13 11.31
N THR A 30 -12.42 -9.98 9.99
CA THR A 30 -13.60 -9.59 9.19
C THR A 30 -14.43 -10.78 8.70
N MET A 31 -13.94 -12.01 8.85
CA MET A 31 -14.55 -13.25 8.34
C MET A 31 -15.98 -13.53 8.82
N LYS A 32 -16.35 -13.08 10.03
CA LYS A 32 -17.71 -13.28 10.58
C LYS A 32 -18.72 -12.21 10.14
N SER A 33 -18.27 -11.16 9.46
CA SER A 33 -19.14 -10.06 9.04
C SER A 33 -19.83 -10.37 7.71
N GLN A 34 -21.11 -10.04 7.61
CA GLN A 34 -21.89 -10.04 6.36
C GLN A 34 -21.22 -9.17 5.27
N TYR A 35 -20.42 -8.17 5.69
CA TYR A 35 -19.74 -7.22 4.81
C TYR A 35 -18.24 -7.52 4.64
N LYS A 36 -17.81 -8.78 4.79
CA LYS A 36 -16.39 -9.19 4.72
C LYS A 36 -15.63 -8.60 3.52
N THR A 37 -16.28 -8.56 2.35
CA THR A 37 -15.67 -8.06 1.11
C THR A 37 -15.42 -6.55 1.18
N VAL A 38 -16.40 -5.79 1.67
CA VAL A 38 -16.30 -4.33 1.82
C VAL A 38 -15.23 -3.98 2.85
N TRP A 39 -15.21 -4.67 3.98
CA TRP A 39 -14.18 -4.47 5.01
C TRP A 39 -12.79 -4.78 4.50
N ASN A 40 -12.61 -5.90 3.79
CA ASN A 40 -11.32 -6.27 3.22
C ASN A 40 -10.86 -5.25 2.16
N ALA A 41 -11.76 -4.75 1.32
CA ALA A 41 -11.44 -3.72 0.35
C ALA A 41 -11.03 -2.40 1.03
N LEU A 42 -11.75 -1.97 2.07
CA LEU A 42 -11.42 -0.79 2.87
C LEU A 42 -10.05 -0.94 3.55
N ILE A 43 -9.77 -2.10 4.14
CA ILE A 43 -8.46 -2.37 4.76
C ILE A 43 -7.36 -2.34 3.71
N PHE A 44 -7.58 -2.93 2.53
CA PHE A 44 -6.60 -2.92 1.45
C PHE A 44 -6.31 -1.48 0.99
N ILE A 45 -7.34 -0.70 0.67
CA ILE A 45 -7.20 0.69 0.22
C ILE A 45 -6.54 1.55 1.31
N GLY A 46 -6.99 1.43 2.56
CA GLY A 46 -6.43 2.16 3.68
C GLY A 46 -4.96 1.82 3.93
N SER A 47 -4.60 0.53 3.87
CA SER A 47 -3.22 0.07 4.04
C SER A 47 -2.33 0.53 2.90
N PHE A 48 -2.82 0.47 1.67
CA PHE A 48 -2.10 0.93 0.49
C PHE A 48 -1.84 2.45 0.53
N ALA A 49 -2.85 3.24 0.90
CA ALA A 49 -2.71 4.69 1.08
C ALA A 49 -1.72 5.04 2.21
N LEU A 50 -1.75 4.30 3.32
CA LEU A 50 -0.78 4.44 4.41
C LEU A 50 0.66 4.18 3.96
N LEU A 51 0.89 3.10 3.19
CA LEU A 51 2.21 2.78 2.65
C LEU A 51 2.73 3.87 1.72
N LEU A 52 1.87 4.41 0.85
CA LEU A 52 2.23 5.54 -0.01
C LEU A 52 2.58 6.79 0.80
N LEU A 53 1.81 7.09 1.85
CA LEU A 53 2.06 8.24 2.71
C LEU A 53 3.38 8.09 3.47
N ILE A 54 3.67 6.90 4.02
CA ILE A 54 4.94 6.59 4.69
C ILE A 54 6.11 6.74 3.70
N ALA A 55 5.98 6.18 2.50
CA ALA A 55 7.01 6.29 1.47
C ALA A 55 7.25 7.75 1.07
N PHE A 56 6.19 8.55 0.94
CA PHE A 56 6.28 9.98 0.66
C PHE A 56 6.96 10.76 1.79
N VAL A 57 6.64 10.47 3.06
CA VAL A 57 7.30 11.09 4.22
C VAL A 57 8.79 10.75 4.25
N ILE A 58 9.16 9.48 4.04
CA ILE A 58 10.56 9.05 3.96
C ILE A 58 11.27 9.78 2.83
N PHE A 59 10.64 9.88 1.65
CA PHE A 59 11.19 10.63 0.53
C PHE A 59 11.43 12.09 0.90
N MET A 60 10.44 12.78 1.49
CA MET A 60 10.59 14.17 1.92
C MET A 60 11.69 14.37 2.98
N MET A 61 11.86 13.42 3.90
CA MET A 61 12.92 13.47 4.92
C MET A 61 14.33 13.26 4.34
N ASN A 62 14.44 12.46 3.27
CA ASN A 62 15.73 12.11 2.66
C ASN A 62 16.05 12.95 1.41
N VAL A 63 15.07 13.69 0.91
CA VAL A 63 15.27 14.68 -0.13
C VAL A 63 16.12 15.81 0.43
N ASN A 64 17.41 15.75 0.11
CA ASN A 64 18.32 16.85 0.35
C ASN A 64 18.09 17.92 -0.73
N LEU A 65 17.44 19.02 -0.36
CA LEU A 65 17.15 20.16 -1.24
C LEU A 65 18.36 21.08 -1.47
N GLY A 66 19.56 20.70 -1.01
CA GLY A 66 20.79 21.45 -1.30
C GLY A 66 20.98 22.67 -0.41
N ARG A 67 20.76 22.52 0.90
CA ARG A 67 21.50 23.29 1.91
C ARG A 67 22.56 22.41 2.53
#